data_AF-A0A973HLF4-F1
#
_entry.id   AF-A0A973HLF4-F1
#
_cell.length_a   1.000
_cell.length_b   1.000
_cell.length_c   1.000
_cell.angle_alpha   90.00
_cell.angle_beta   90.00
_cell.angle_gamma   90.00
#
_symmetry.space_group_name_H-M   'P 1'
#
loop_
_entity.id
_entity.type
_entity.pdbx_description
1 polymer ?
#
loop_
_entity_poly.entity_id
_entity_poly.type
_entity_poly.pdbx_seq_one_letter_code
_entity_poly.pdbx_strand_id
1 'polypeptide(L)' 'TVGDTLNINDTLCLLEAMKLFRPISLSVFNTMDTDIYPDRNYKIVRINPANSQAVNKGDLLFVIEPV' A
#
# COMPACT_ATOMS: atom_id res chain seq x y z
N THR A 1 2.14 11.05 1.52
CA THR A 1 1.99 11.65 0.18
C THR A 1 3.13 11.17 -0.71
N VAL A 2 3.14 11.53 -2.00
CA VAL A 2 4.30 11.24 -2.87
C VAL A 2 5.54 11.92 -2.28
N GLY A 3 6.62 11.16 -2.15
CA GLY A 3 7.87 11.57 -1.53
C GLY A 3 8.07 11.03 -0.12
N ASP A 4 7.00 10.65 0.59
CA ASP A 4 7.09 10.13 1.96
C ASP A 4 7.71 8.74 2.00
N THR A 5 8.45 8.46 3.08
CA THR A 5 8.97 7.14 3.39
C THR A 5 8.12 6.49 4.49
N LEU A 6 7.80 5.22 4.31
CA LEU A 6 7.06 4.42 5.29
C LEU A 6 7.83 3.14 5.64
N ASN A 7 7.65 2.65 6.87
CA ASN A 7 8.03 1.31 7.25
C ASN A 7 7.01 0.28 6.73
N ILE A 8 7.42 -0.97 6.50
CA ILE A 8 6.51 -2.03 6.03
C ILE A 8 5.27 -2.25 6.91
N ASN A 9 5.33 -1.88 8.19
CA ASN A 9 4.22 -2.02 9.14
C ASN A 9 3.33 -0.78 9.24
N ASP A 10 3.73 0.34 8.64
CA ASP A 10 2.93 1.55 8.66
C ASP A 10 1.67 1.38 7.79
N THR A 11 0.59 2.04 8.19
CA THR A 11 -0.65 2.05 7.40
C THR A 11 -0.44 2.90 6.16
N LEU A 12 -0.48 2.27 4.98
CA LEU A 12 -0.35 2.91 3.68
C LEU A 12 -1.68 3.56 3.25
N CYS A 13 -2.79 2.84 3.40
CA CYS A 13 -4.12 3.36 3.11
C CYS A 13 -5.22 2.62 3.89
N LEU A 14 -6.43 3.20 3.88
CA LEU A 14 -7.66 2.55 4.34
C LEU A 14 -8.50 2.18 3.11
N LEU A 15 -8.87 0.90 2.98
CA LEU A 15 -9.82 0.45 1.98
C LEU A 15 -11.18 0.23 2.63
N GLU A 16 -12.22 0.82 2.04
CA GLU A 16 -13.60 0.54 2.42
C GLU A 16 -14.19 -0.58 1.55
N ALA A 17 -14.74 -1.61 2.19
CA ALA A 17 -15.51 -2.66 1.51
C ALA A 17 -16.71 -3.05 2.37
N MET A 18 -17.92 -2.94 1.81
CA MET A 18 -19.18 -3.30 2.50
C MET A 18 -19.33 -2.65 3.89
N LYS A 19 -19.03 -1.35 4.01
CA LYS A 19 -19.04 -0.56 5.26
C LYS A 19 -17.97 -0.93 6.29
N LEU A 20 -16.97 -1.73 5.90
CA LEU A 20 -15.81 -2.05 6.73
C LEU A 20 -14.59 -1.34 6.17
N PHE A 21 -13.91 -0.57 7.03
CA PHE A 21 -12.61 0.03 6.71
C PHE A 21 -11.51 -0.92 7.17
N ARG A 22 -10.59 -1.25 6.26
CA ARG A 22 -9.43 -2.09 6.55
C ARG A 22 -8.15 -1.31 6.30
N PRO A 23 -7.25 -1.20 7.31
CA PRO A 23 -5.92 -0.67 7.06
C PRO A 23 -5.09 -1.68 6.26
N ILE A 24 -4.33 -1.15 5.30
CA ILE A 24 -3.39 -1.91 4.49
C ILE A 24 -1.99 -1.38 4.78
N SER A 25 -1.07 -2.27 5.15
CA SER A 25 0.37 -2.04 5.21
C SER A 25 1.07 -2.88 4.13
N LEU A 26 2.39 -2.74 3.95
CA LEU A 26 3.13 -3.58 2.99
C LEU A 26 3.35 -5.00 3.55
N SER A 27 3.55 -5.11 4.88
CA SER A 27 3.83 -6.38 5.55
C SER A 27 2.71 -7.41 5.42
N VAL A 28 1.45 -7.00 5.23
CA VAL A 28 0.33 -7.94 5.03
C VAL A 28 0.42 -8.73 3.71
N PHE A 29 1.26 -8.30 2.77
CA PHE A 29 1.49 -9.01 1.51
C PHE A 29 2.69 -9.97 1.59
N ASN A 30 3.52 -9.86 2.62
CA ASN A 30 4.58 -10.84 2.86
C ASN A 30 3.94 -12.11 3.44
N THR A 31 4.34 -13.27 2.94
CA THR A 31 3.90 -14.58 3.44
C THR A 31 5.09 -15.33 4.01
N MET A 32 4.85 -16.44 4.73
CA MET A 32 5.94 -17.25 5.31
C MET A 32 6.94 -17.75 4.27
N ASP A 33 6.50 -17.93 3.02
CA ASP A 33 7.30 -18.46 1.92
C ASP A 33 7.92 -17.37 1.04
N THR A 34 7.44 -16.12 1.12
CA THR A 34 7.90 -15.05 0.22
C THR A 34 7.70 -13.67 0.83
N ASP A 35 8.82 -12.95 0.98
CA ASP A 35 8.83 -11.52 1.27
C ASP A 35 8.75 -10.73 -0.04
N ILE A 36 7.53 -10.29 -0.40
CA ILE A 36 7.29 -9.43 -1.56
C ILE A 36 7.94 -8.05 -1.35
N TYR A 37 7.94 -7.59 -0.10
CA TYR A 37 8.60 -6.36 0.35
C TYR A 37 9.69 -6.71 1.37
N PRO A 38 10.91 -7.08 0.90
CA PRO A 38 12.00 -7.56 1.77
C PRO A 38 12.71 -6.45 2.55
N ASP A 39 12.64 -5.19 2.10
CA ASP A 39 13.26 -4.06 2.78
C ASP A 39 12.38 -3.56 3.91
N ARG A 40 12.96 -2.80 4.85
CA ARG A 40 12.18 -2.24 5.97
C ARG A 40 11.42 -0.99 5.61
N ASN A 41 11.97 -0.17 4.70
CA ASN A 41 11.45 1.15 4.40
C ASN A 41 11.29 1.34 2.90
N TYR A 42 10.21 1.99 2.51
CA TYR A 42 9.86 2.25 1.12
C TYR A 42 9.42 3.69 0.96
N LYS A 43 9.79 4.31 -0.15
CA LYS A 43 9.37 5.66 -0.53
C LYS A 43 8.22 5.59 -1.52
N ILE A 44 7.20 6.41 -1.31
CA ILE A 44 6.08 6.56 -2.24
C ILE A 44 6.53 7.43 -3.42
N VAL A 45 6.65 6.84 -4.61
CA VAL A 45 7.04 7.57 -5.83
C VAL A 45 5.83 8.01 -6.65
N ARG A 46 4.69 7.33 -6.49
CA ARG A 46 3.44 7.70 -7.16
C ARG A 46 2.24 7.24 -6.37
N ILE A 47 1.23 8.10 -6.29
CA ILE A 47 -0.11 7.75 -5.83
C ILE A 47 -1.02 7.93 -7.03
N ASN A 48 -1.73 6.88 -7.42
CA ASN A 48 -2.80 6.99 -8.40
C ASN A 48 -4.08 7.32 -7.64
N PRO A 49 -4.59 8.55 -7.78
CA PRO A 49 -5.78 8.94 -7.05
C PRO A 49 -6.98 8.19 -7.61
N ALA A 50 -7.62 7.39 -6.76
CA ALA A 50 -8.99 6.95 -6.97
C ALA A 50 -9.90 8.13 -6.62
N ASN A 51 -9.98 9.13 -7.51
CA ASN A 51 -10.78 10.36 -7.31
C ASN A 51 -12.27 10.03 -7.10
N SER A 52 -12.65 9.73 -5.86
CA SER A 52 -14.02 9.35 -5.47
C SER A 52 -14.57 8.11 -6.19
N GLN A 53 -13.72 7.36 -6.88
CA GLN A 53 -14.09 6.13 -7.59
C GLN A 53 -13.79 4.91 -6.73
N ALA A 54 -14.68 3.94 -6.80
CA ALA A 54 -14.43 2.62 -6.24
C ALA A 54 -13.20 2.01 -6.93
N VAL A 55 -12.26 1.51 -6.12
CA VAL A 55 -11.12 0.74 -6.63
C VAL A 55 -11.56 -0.69 -6.89
N ASN A 56 -11.11 -1.25 -8.01
CA ASN A 56 -11.35 -2.62 -8.39
C ASN A 56 -10.13 -3.49 -8.12
N LYS A 57 -10.36 -4.80 -8.05
CA LYS A 57 -9.26 -5.76 -7.99
C LYS A 57 -8.40 -5.62 -9.25
N GLY A 58 -7.09 -5.39 -9.06
CA GLY A 58 -6.12 -5.22 -10.13
C GLY A 58 -5.75 -3.77 -10.43
N ASP A 59 -6.43 -2.80 -9.81
CA ASP A 59 -6.09 -1.39 -9.98
C ASP A 59 -4.74 -1.06 -9.33
N LEU A 60 -3.92 -0.28 -10.04
CA LEU A 60 -2.67 0.26 -9.52
C LEU A 60 -2.94 1.49 -8.66
N LEU A 61 -2.70 1.39 -7.36
CA LEU A 61 -2.96 2.47 -6.39
C LEU A 61 -1.70 3.24 -6.01
N PHE A 62 -0.59 2.52 -5.80
CA PHE A 62 0.67 3.08 -5.34
C PHE A 62 1.83 2.51 -6.16
N VAL A 63 2.83 3.34 -6.41
CA VAL A 63 4.16 2.88 -6.82
C VAL A 63 5.12 3.29 -5.72
N ILE A 64 5.92 2.33 -5.27
CA ILE A 64 6.89 2.49 -4.19
C ILE A 64 8.25 1.94 -4.60
N GLU A 65 9.31 2.48 -4.02
CA GLU A 65 10.68 2.00 -4.22
C GLU A 65 11.36 1.78 -2.86
N PRO A 66 12.22 0.75 -2.72
CA PRO A 66 13.01 0.58 -1.51
C PRO A 66 13.96 1.77 -1.32
N VAL A 67 14.22 2.12 -0.05
CA VAL A 67 15.12 3.22 0.35
C VAL A 67 16.47 2.70 0.80
#